data_AF-A0A522E868-F1
#
_entry.id   AF-A0A522E868-F1
#
_cell.length_a   1.000
_cell.length_b   1.000
_cell.length_c   1.000
_cell.angle_alpha   90.00
_cell.angle_beta   90.00
_cell.angle_gamma   90.00
#
_symmetry.space_group_name_H-M   'P 1'
#
loop_
_entity.id
_entity.type
_entity.pdbx_description
1 polymer ?
#
loop_
_entity_poly.entity_id
_entity_poly.type
_entity_poly.pdbx_seq_one_letter_code
_entity_poly.pdbx_strand_id
1 'polypeptide(L)'
;MELKTILTKRWFGYFALLFIVWYPVSFLIVTMYNILQHPIFLFVGNVFTPLWILLVSFLYFRKACDDWTARFVTAIGWMLLLFLFSAILLQPVYGYPWTTLFTWNVINANWVNFIAILVGGVAAHKTGLATERR
;
A
#
# COMPACT_ATOMS: atom_id res chain seq x y z
N MET A 1 23.30 -6.19 0.64
CA MET A 1 22.68 -5.60 -0.56
C MET A 1 22.68 -4.09 -0.39
N GLU A 2 23.15 -3.32 -1.37
CA GLU A 2 23.16 -1.86 -1.27
C GLU A 2 21.72 -1.31 -1.43
N LEU A 3 21.34 -0.31 -0.63
CA LEU A 3 19.99 0.27 -0.69
C LEU A 3 19.63 0.80 -2.10
N LYS A 4 20.65 1.27 -2.84
CA LYS A 4 20.53 1.78 -4.22
C LYS A 4 20.06 0.73 -5.22
N THR A 5 20.35 -0.55 -4.99
CA THR A 5 19.90 -1.63 -5.88
C THR A 5 18.42 -1.96 -5.70
N ILE A 6 17.84 -1.63 -4.53
CA ILE A 6 16.40 -1.83 -4.23
C ILE A 6 15.58 -0.59 -4.63
N LEU A 7 16.04 0.61 -4.23
CA LEU A 7 15.36 1.89 -4.45
C LEU A 7 15.56 2.41 -5.89
N THR A 8 15.01 1.66 -6.84
CA THR A 8 15.09 1.96 -8.27
C THR A 8 13.97 2.91 -8.72
N LYS A 9 14.08 3.48 -9.92
CA LYS A 9 12.99 4.24 -10.56
C LYS A 9 11.67 3.45 -10.61
N ARG A 10 11.78 2.13 -10.79
CA ARG A 10 10.65 1.19 -10.74
C ARG A 10 9.99 1.19 -9.35
N TRP A 11 10.77 1.14 -8.27
CA TRP A 11 10.25 1.17 -6.90
C TRP A 11 9.36 2.39 -6.66
N PHE A 12 9.84 3.57 -7.08
CA PHE A 12 9.05 4.81 -7.01
C PHE A 12 7.86 4.83 -7.97
N GLY A 13 7.98 4.26 -9.18
CA GLY A 13 6.88 4.18 -10.13
C GLY A 13 5.71 3.32 -9.62
N TYR A 14 6.01 2.18 -9.00
CA TYR A 14 4.99 1.34 -8.39
C TYR A 14 4.41 1.96 -7.11
N PHE A 15 5.21 2.69 -6.33
CA PHE A 15 4.69 3.52 -5.24
C PHE A 15 3.74 4.62 -5.75
N ALA A 16 4.10 5.31 -6.82
CA ALA A 16 3.24 6.34 -7.41
C ALA A 16 1.92 5.74 -7.91
N LEU A 17 1.97 4.58 -8.57
CA LEU A 17 0.77 3.83 -8.97
C LEU A 17 -0.08 3.44 -7.76
N LEU A 18 0.55 2.95 -6.70
CA LEU A 18 -0.13 2.62 -5.45
C LEU A 18 -0.91 3.83 -4.95
N PHE A 19 -0.22 4.96 -4.78
CA PHE A 19 -0.76 6.16 -4.17
C PHE A 19 -1.82 6.87 -5.03
N ILE A 20 -1.55 7.05 -6.32
CA ILE A 20 -2.44 7.77 -7.26
C ILE A 20 -3.79 7.07 -7.41
N VAL A 21 -3.82 5.73 -7.29
CA VAL A 21 -5.09 4.98 -7.33
C VAL A 21 -5.72 4.88 -5.95
N TRP A 22 -4.91 4.56 -4.94
CA TRP A 22 -5.40 4.37 -3.58
C TRP A 22 -6.06 5.63 -3.00
N TYR A 23 -5.43 6.79 -3.19
CA TYR A 23 -5.87 8.02 -2.55
C TYR A 23 -7.24 8.52 -3.05
N PRO A 24 -7.49 8.67 -4.36
CA PRO A 24 -8.80 9.10 -4.87
C PRO A 24 -9.90 8.07 -4.60
N VAL A 25 -9.60 6.77 -4.71
CA VAL A 25 -10.61 5.73 -4.45
C VAL A 25 -11.00 5.74 -2.98
N SER A 26 -10.04 5.85 -2.06
CA SER A 26 -10.31 5.97 -0.63
C SER A 26 -11.13 7.22 -0.32
N PHE A 27 -10.80 8.35 -0.95
CA PHE A 27 -11.57 9.59 -0.83
C PHE A 27 -13.03 9.41 -1.28
N LEU A 28 -13.25 8.77 -2.44
CA LEU A 28 -14.59 8.49 -2.94
C LEU A 28 -15.37 7.57 -2.00
N ILE A 29 -14.75 6.50 -1.48
CA ILE A 29 -15.39 5.58 -0.55
C ILE A 29 -15.81 6.29 0.74
N VAL A 30 -14.91 7.09 1.33
CA VAL A 30 -15.20 7.86 2.55
C VAL A 30 -16.28 8.90 2.30
N THR A 31 -16.24 9.59 1.16
CA THR A 31 -17.26 10.57 0.77
C THR A 31 -18.63 9.91 0.61
N MET A 32 -18.71 8.78 -0.09
CA MET A 32 -19.95 8.01 -0.25
C MET A 32 -20.48 7.49 1.08
N TYR A 33 -19.59 7.02 1.97
CA TYR A 33 -19.99 6.62 3.32
C TYR A 33 -20.60 7.78 4.10
N ASN A 34 -20.00 8.97 4.05
CA ASN A 34 -20.52 10.14 4.75
C ASN A 34 -21.89 10.61 4.22
N ILE A 35 -22.15 10.44 2.92
CA ILE A 35 -23.42 10.82 2.29
C ILE A 35 -24.51 9.77 2.56
N LEU A 36 -24.22 8.49 2.31
CA LEU A 36 -25.21 7.42 2.31
C LEU A 36 -25.34 6.70 3.65
N GLN A 37 -24.33 6.82 4.52
CA GLN A 37 -24.25 6.16 5.83
C GLN A 37 -24.44 4.63 5.77
N HIS A 38 -24.21 4.03 4.60
CA HIS A 38 -24.43 2.60 4.39
C HIS A 38 -23.19 1.80 4.82
N PRO A 39 -23.33 0.73 5.64
CA PRO A 39 -22.19 -0.02 6.19
C PRO A 39 -21.32 -0.69 5.12
N ILE A 40 -21.86 -0.91 3.91
CA ILE A 40 -21.11 -1.48 2.79
C ILE A 40 -19.87 -0.64 2.43
N PHE A 41 -19.92 0.69 2.55
CA PHE A 41 -18.79 1.55 2.22
C PHE A 41 -17.65 1.42 3.23
N LEU A 42 -17.97 1.17 4.51
CA LEU A 42 -16.95 0.82 5.51
C LEU A 42 -16.29 -0.52 5.16
N PHE A 43 -17.08 -1.53 4.80
CA PHE A 43 -16.53 -2.82 4.41
C PHE A 43 -15.62 -2.71 3.18
N VAL A 44 -16.09 -2.03 2.13
CA VAL A 44 -15.32 -1.78 0.91
C VAL A 44 -14.03 -1.03 1.21
N GLY A 45 -14.06 0.01 2.06
CA GLY A 45 -12.85 0.77 2.42
C GLY A 45 -11.80 -0.07 3.15
N ASN A 46 -12.23 -0.92 4.09
CA ASN A 46 -11.33 -1.79 4.85
C ASN A 46 -10.73 -2.92 4.00
N VAL A 47 -11.43 -3.39 2.99
CA VAL A 47 -10.96 -4.48 2.10
C VAL A 47 -10.18 -3.95 0.90
N PHE A 48 -10.55 -2.79 0.37
CA PHE A 48 -9.92 -2.19 -0.81
C PHE A 48 -8.42 -1.95 -0.60
N THR A 49 -8.06 -1.26 0.48
CA THR A 49 -6.67 -0.86 0.75
C THR A 49 -5.70 -2.05 0.78
N PRO A 50 -5.92 -3.11 1.60
CA PRO A 50 -5.00 -4.24 1.65
C PRO A 50 -4.97 -5.04 0.35
N LEU A 51 -6.10 -5.21 -0.35
CA LEU A 51 -6.13 -5.91 -1.64
C LEU A 51 -5.36 -5.14 -2.73
N TRP A 52 -5.52 -3.82 -2.78
CA TRP A 52 -4.82 -2.97 -3.73
C TRP A 52 -3.30 -2.99 -3.47
N ILE A 53 -2.90 -2.88 -2.20
CA ILE A 53 -1.48 -2.98 -1.80
C ILE A 53 -0.91 -4.36 -2.15
N LEU A 54 -1.66 -5.44 -1.91
CA LEU A 54 -1.25 -6.80 -2.28
C LEU A 54 -1.05 -6.94 -3.80
N LEU A 55 -1.97 -6.40 -4.59
CA LEU A 55 -1.87 -6.43 -6.06
C LEU A 55 -0.64 -5.66 -6.55
N VAL A 56 -0.45 -4.43 -6.07
CA VAL A 56 0.67 -3.58 -6.53
C VAL A 56 2.02 -4.16 -6.09
N SER A 57 2.12 -4.66 -4.86
CA SER A 57 3.34 -5.31 -4.38
C SER A 57 3.65 -6.59 -5.17
N PHE A 58 2.64 -7.44 -5.45
CA PHE A 58 2.79 -8.60 -6.31
C PHE A 58 3.33 -8.23 -7.69
N LEU A 59 2.74 -7.22 -8.35
CA LEU A 59 3.19 -6.77 -9.68
C LEU A 59 4.60 -6.16 -9.64
N TYR A 60 4.97 -5.48 -8.56
CA TYR A 60 6.31 -4.94 -8.37
C TYR A 60 7.34 -6.08 -8.28
N PHE A 61 7.16 -7.01 -7.32
CA PHE A 61 8.11 -8.10 -7.04
C PHE A 61 8.25 -9.11 -8.17
N ARG A 62 7.25 -9.25 -9.05
CA ARG A 62 7.33 -10.16 -10.23
C ARG A 62 8.53 -9.94 -11.14
N LYS A 63 9.13 -8.75 -11.17
CA LYS A 63 10.34 -8.49 -11.97
C LYS A 63 11.35 -7.61 -11.23
N ALA A 64 11.25 -7.53 -9.90
CA ALA A 64 12.22 -6.84 -9.06
C ALA A 64 13.03 -7.86 -8.26
N CYS A 65 14.06 -7.41 -7.55
CA CYS A 65 14.74 -8.27 -6.60
C CYS A 65 13.76 -8.67 -5.49
N ASP A 66 13.71 -9.97 -5.20
CA ASP A 66 12.66 -10.57 -4.36
C ASP A 66 13.27 -11.45 -3.25
N ASP A 67 14.22 -10.87 -2.54
CA ASP A 67 14.78 -11.37 -1.30
C ASP A 67 14.09 -10.74 -0.08
N TRP A 68 14.22 -11.37 1.08
CA TRP A 68 13.58 -10.89 2.32
C TRP A 68 13.95 -9.44 2.65
N THR A 69 15.21 -9.05 2.43
CA THR A 69 15.66 -7.67 2.65
C THR A 69 14.91 -6.69 1.77
N ALA A 70 14.79 -6.95 0.46
CA ALA A 70 14.04 -6.09 -0.45
C ALA A 70 12.54 -6.01 -0.10
N ARG A 71 11.94 -7.12 0.34
CA ARG A 71 10.55 -7.14 0.84
C ARG A 71 10.35 -6.24 2.04
N PHE A 72 11.21 -6.34 3.06
CA PHE A 72 11.13 -5.49 4.25
C PHE A 72 11.40 -4.01 3.95
N VAL A 73 12.43 -3.71 3.15
CA VAL A 73 12.74 -2.32 2.74
C VAL A 73 11.58 -1.71 1.96
N THR A 74 10.94 -2.48 1.08
CA THR A 74 9.77 -2.02 0.32
C THR A 74 8.57 -1.82 1.22
N ALA A 75 8.28 -2.77 2.12
CA ALA A 75 7.16 -2.66 3.05
C ALA A 75 7.32 -1.43 3.96
N ILE A 76 8.48 -1.24 4.59
CA ILE A 76 8.74 -0.07 5.43
C ILE A 76 8.72 1.21 4.60
N GLY A 77 9.43 1.24 3.47
CA GLY A 77 9.57 2.44 2.66
C GLY A 77 8.26 2.91 2.04
N TRP A 78 7.46 2.00 1.48
CA TRP A 78 6.14 2.36 0.94
C TRP A 78 5.17 2.78 2.03
N MET A 79 5.19 2.15 3.20
CA MET A 79 4.35 2.56 4.33
C MET A 79 4.73 3.95 4.83
N LEU A 80 6.02 4.24 5.00
CA LEU A 80 6.49 5.58 5.40
C LEU A 80 6.08 6.65 4.39
N LEU A 81 6.22 6.37 3.08
CA LEU A 81 5.78 7.30 2.06
C LEU A 81 4.26 7.44 2.04
N LEU A 82 3.49 6.35 2.19
CA LEU A 82 2.03 6.41 2.33
C LEU A 82 1.64 7.35 3.48
N PHE A 83 2.22 7.16 4.67
CA PHE A 83 1.96 8.03 5.81
C PHE A 83 2.33 9.48 5.54
N LEU A 84 3.50 9.73 4.93
CA LEU A 84 3.97 11.09 4.62
C LEU A 84 3.03 11.81 3.66
N PHE A 85 2.73 11.19 2.52
CA PHE A 85 1.85 11.78 1.50
C PHE A 85 0.41 11.91 2.01
N SER A 86 -0.08 10.93 2.79
CA SER A 86 -1.38 11.04 3.45
C SER A 86 -1.42 12.19 4.45
N ALA A 87 -0.38 12.38 5.28
CA ALA A 87 -0.33 13.47 6.25
C ALA A 87 -0.39 14.84 5.59
N ILE A 88 0.29 15.00 4.45
CA ILE A 88 0.27 16.24 3.65
C ILE A 88 -1.15 16.52 3.12
N LEU A 89 -1.85 15.49 2.65
CA LEU A 89 -3.15 15.66 2.01
C LEU A 89 -4.35 15.59 2.97
N LEU A 90 -4.16 15.12 4.20
CA LEU A 90 -5.27 14.84 5.12
C LEU A 90 -6.06 16.11 5.47
N GLN A 91 -5.37 17.18 5.85
CA GLN A 91 -5.99 18.45 6.21
C GLN A 91 -6.66 19.13 5.01
N PRO A 92 -6.01 19.32 3.85
CA PRO A 92 -6.65 19.99 2.72
C PRO A 92 -7.80 19.19 2.09
N VAL A 93 -7.80 17.85 2.18
CA VAL A 93 -8.82 17.01 1.51
C VAL A 93 -9.95 16.60 2.45
N TYR A 94 -9.63 16.25 3.69
CA TYR A 94 -10.62 15.74 4.64
C TYR A 94 -10.89 16.69 5.82
N GLY A 95 -10.15 17.80 5.94
CA GLY A 95 -10.31 18.76 7.05
C GLY A 95 -9.81 18.27 8.41
N TYR A 96 -9.23 17.07 8.49
CA TYR A 96 -8.71 16.49 9.73
C TYR A 96 -7.24 16.86 9.97
N PRO A 97 -6.82 17.05 11.24
CA PRO A 97 -5.41 17.30 11.55
C PRO A 97 -4.58 16.04 11.30
N TRP A 98 -3.36 16.22 10.76
CA TRP A 98 -2.44 15.15 10.42
C TRP A 98 -2.12 14.20 11.58
N THR A 99 -2.25 14.68 12.83
CA THR A 99 -2.04 13.91 14.06
C THR A 99 -3.00 12.73 14.20
N THR A 100 -4.16 12.77 13.54
CA THR A 100 -5.13 11.65 13.54
C THR A 100 -4.57 10.36 12.93
N LEU A 101 -3.57 10.47 12.04
CA LEU A 101 -2.88 9.32 11.46
C LEU A 101 -2.01 8.56 12.48
N PHE A 102 -1.65 9.19 13.59
CA PHE A 102 -0.80 8.62 14.63
C PHE A 102 -1.60 7.98 15.79
N THR A 103 -2.89 7.75 15.60
CA THR A 103 -3.71 7.04 16.57
C THR A 103 -3.43 5.53 16.54
N TRP A 104 -3.55 4.86 17.69
CA TRP A 104 -3.34 3.42 17.80
C TRP A 104 -4.22 2.61 16.85
N ASN A 105 -5.44 3.07 16.57
CA ASN A 105 -6.34 2.41 15.63
C ASN A 105 -5.81 2.45 14.20
N VAL A 106 -5.28 3.60 13.76
CA VAL A 106 -4.69 3.76 12.43
C VAL A 106 -3.40 2.95 12.32
N ILE A 107 -2.54 2.99 13.35
CA ILE A 107 -1.31 2.18 13.38
C ILE A 107 -1.65 0.69 13.28
N ASN A 108 -2.65 0.22 14.03
CA ASN A 108 -3.06 -1.18 14.02
C ASN A 108 -3.61 -1.61 12.64
N ALA A 109 -4.47 -0.78 12.03
CA ALA A 109 -5.00 -1.05 10.69
C ALA A 109 -3.91 -1.13 9.62
N ASN A 110 -2.82 -0.38 9.78
CA ASN A 110 -1.72 -0.36 8.82
C ASN A 110 -0.79 -1.59 8.89
N TRP A 111 -0.87 -2.41 9.94
CA TRP A 111 -0.17 -3.70 9.96
C TRP A 111 -0.68 -4.66 8.88
N VAL A 112 -1.98 -4.63 8.57
CA VAL A 112 -2.55 -5.45 7.50
C VAL A 112 -1.95 -5.06 6.15
N ASN A 113 -1.75 -3.76 5.93
CA ASN A 113 -1.13 -3.22 4.72
C ASN A 113 0.34 -3.64 4.61
N PHE A 114 1.08 -3.60 5.72
CA PHE A 114 2.45 -4.09 5.76
C PHE A 114 2.55 -5.58 5.40
N ILE A 115 1.68 -6.41 6.00
CA ILE A 115 1.60 -7.85 5.70
C ILE A 115 1.24 -8.08 4.24
N ALA A 116 0.30 -7.29 3.68
CA ALA A 116 -0.08 -7.38 2.28
C ALA A 116 1.10 -7.20 1.32
N ILE A 117 2.04 -6.28 1.62
CA ILE A 117 3.26 -6.09 0.82
C ILE A 117 4.15 -7.33 0.87
N LEU A 118 4.36 -7.89 2.07
CA LEU A 118 5.20 -9.08 2.25
C LEU A 118 4.60 -10.30 1.54
N VAL A 119 3.29 -10.51 1.68
CA VAL A 119 2.55 -11.60 1.03
C VAL A 119 2.58 -11.43 -0.49
N GLY A 120 2.43 -10.21 -1.00
CA GLY A 120 2.56 -9.93 -2.44
C GLY A 120 3.93 -10.32 -2.99
N GLY A 121 5.01 -10.03 -2.25
CA GLY A 121 6.36 -10.48 -2.60
C GLY A 121 6.51 -12.01 -2.61
N VAL A 122 6.05 -12.68 -1.54
CA VAL A 122 6.10 -14.15 -1.45
C VAL A 122 5.29 -14.81 -2.57
N ALA A 123 4.11 -14.28 -2.90
CA ALA A 123 3.26 -14.77 -3.98
C ALA A 123 3.95 -14.62 -5.34
N ALA A 124 4.60 -13.48 -5.59
CA ALA A 124 5.35 -13.21 -6.81
C ALA A 124 6.49 -14.22 -7.03
N HIS A 125 7.24 -14.53 -5.96
CA HIS A 125 8.33 -15.51 -5.98
C HIS A 125 7.91 -16.88 -6.52
N LYS A 126 6.80 -17.41 -5.98
CA LYS A 126 6.30 -18.73 -6.32
C LYS A 126 5.85 -18.82 -7.78
N THR A 127 5.27 -17.74 -8.31
CA THR A 127 4.89 -17.67 -9.73
C THR A 127 6.09 -17.55 -10.67
N GLY A 128 7.16 -16.86 -10.28
CA GLY A 128 8.40 -16.79 -11.07
C GLY A 128 9.02 -18.18 -11.25
N LEU A 129 9.17 -18.93 -10.16
CA LEU A 129 9.68 -20.30 -10.17
C LEU A 129 8.80 -21.29 -10.96
N ALA A 130 7.48 -21.07 -11.00
CA ALA A 130 6.56 -21.89 -11.78
C ALA A 130 6.66 -21.62 -13.30
N THR A 131 7.09 -20.41 -13.69
CA THR A 131 7.20 -20.01 -15.09
C THR A 131 8.51 -20.50 -15.71
N GLU A 132 9.60 -20.57 -14.94
CA GLU A 132 10.90 -21.11 -15.42
C GLU A 132 10.94 -22.65 -15.54
N ARG A 133 9.93 -23.36 -15.01
CA ARG A 133 9.81 -24.83 -15.09
C ARG A 133 8.95 -25.32 -16.27
N ARG A 134 8.51 -24.42 -17.16
CA ARG A 134 7.77 -24.74 -18.39
C ARG A 134 8.57 -24.30 -19.59
#